data_AF-A0AAW8KCM6-F1
#
_entry.id   AF-A0AAW8KCM6-F1
#
_cell.length_a   1.000
_cell.length_b   1.000
_cell.length_c   1.000
_cell.angle_alpha   90.00
_cell.angle_beta   90.00
_cell.angle_gamma   90.00
#
_symmetry.space_group_name_H-M   'P 1'
#
loop_
_entity.id
_entity.type
_entity.pdbx_description
1 polymer ?
#
loop_
_entity_poly.entity_id
_entity_poly.type
_entity_poly.pdbx_seq_one_letter_code
_entity_poly.pdbx_strand_id
1 'polypeptide(L)'
;MMLLFAGMPVDGIAAYPFTPDHIDGMVVKSKFDTYDIDGFLLPNIGGHIGGDISAGLISTRLYDFDGNAMLIDIGTNGEIVLK
;
A
#
# COMPACT_ATOMS: atom_id res chain seq x y z
N MET A 1 2.05 -1.69 6.50
CA MET A 1 0.76 -1.66 7.23
C MET A 1 -0.15 -2.83 6.85
N MET A 2 -0.43 -3.05 5.56
CA MET A 2 -1.34 -4.10 5.06
C MET A 2 -1.12 -5.48 5.71
N LEU A 3 0.10 -6.00 5.70
CA LEU A 3 0.41 -7.34 6.24
C LEU A 3 0.08 -7.46 7.74
N LEU A 4 0.47 -6.46 8.54
CA LEU A 4 0.15 -6.43 9.97
C LEU A 4 -1.37 -6.41 10.20
N PHE A 5 -2.10 -5.58 9.46
CA PHE A 5 -3.55 -5.49 9.57
C PHE A 5 -4.24 -6.81 9.18
N ALA A 6 -3.71 -7.52 8.18
CA ALA A 6 -4.21 -8.81 7.73
C ALA A 6 -3.74 -10.01 8.59
N GLY A 7 -2.93 -9.77 9.63
CA GLY A 7 -2.35 -10.84 10.46
C GLY A 7 -1.36 -11.74 9.71
N MET A 8 -0.73 -11.21 8.65
CA MET A 8 0.24 -11.93 7.83
C MET A 8 1.69 -11.72 8.31
N PRO A 9 2.62 -12.63 7.96
CA PRO A 9 4.03 -12.47 8.26
C PRO A 9 4.61 -11.18 7.68
N VAL A 10 5.59 -10.59 8.38
CA VAL A 10 6.26 -9.33 8.00
C VAL A 10 7.77 -9.48 7.82
N ASP A 11 8.31 -10.67 8.03
CA ASP A 11 9.73 -10.97 7.84
C ASP A 11 10.20 -10.67 6.41
N GLY A 12 9.35 -10.96 5.42
CA GLY A 12 9.62 -10.65 4.01
C GLY A 12 9.83 -9.16 3.71
N ILE A 13 9.26 -8.24 4.49
CA ILE A 13 9.54 -6.79 4.34
C ILE A 13 10.69 -6.31 5.23
N ALA A 14 11.02 -7.05 6.29
CA ALA A 14 11.98 -6.61 7.30
C ALA A 14 13.44 -6.89 6.92
N ALA A 15 13.70 -7.88 6.06
CA ALA A 15 15.05 -8.31 5.71
C ALA A 15 15.25 -8.42 4.20
N TYR A 16 16.49 -8.22 3.75
CA TYR A 16 16.88 -8.45 2.35
C TYR A 16 16.53 -9.90 1.94
N PRO A 17 15.91 -10.13 0.76
CA PRO A 17 15.76 -9.20 -0.37
C PRO A 17 14.49 -8.33 -0.37
N PHE A 18 13.85 -8.11 0.79
CA PHE A 18 12.66 -7.26 0.95
C PHE A 18 11.48 -7.71 0.09
N THR A 19 11.24 -9.03 0.08
CA THR A 19 10.19 -9.69 -0.71
C THR A 19 9.03 -10.10 0.19
N PRO A 20 7.97 -9.28 0.33
CA PRO A 20 6.75 -9.68 1.04
C PRO A 20 6.06 -10.88 0.39
N ASP A 21 5.43 -11.72 1.20
CA ASP A 21 4.62 -12.86 0.73
C ASP A 21 3.33 -12.43 0.01
N HIS A 22 2.83 -11.22 0.31
CA HIS A 22 1.59 -10.72 -0.27
C HIS A 22 1.66 -9.22 -0.55
N ILE A 23 1.33 -8.84 -1.79
CA ILE A 23 1.22 -7.45 -2.23
C ILE A 23 -0.09 -7.15 -2.95
N ASP A 24 -0.84 -8.17 -3.33
CA ASP A 24 -2.11 -8.00 -4.04
C ASP A 24 -3.19 -7.38 -3.15
N GLY A 25 -4.21 -6.79 -3.80
CA GLY A 25 -5.37 -6.29 -3.10
C GLY A 25 -6.21 -7.45 -2.55
N MET A 26 -6.75 -7.28 -1.35
CA MET A 26 -7.45 -8.37 -0.65
C MET A 26 -8.76 -7.89 -0.03
N VAL A 27 -9.79 -8.74 -0.10
CA VAL A 27 -11.00 -8.57 0.70
C VAL A 27 -10.72 -9.09 2.10
N VAL A 28 -11.00 -8.28 3.10
CA VAL A 28 -10.80 -8.61 4.51
C VAL A 28 -12.12 -8.55 5.25
N LYS A 29 -12.36 -9.61 6.03
CA LYS A 29 -13.33 -9.61 7.10
C LYS A 29 -12.54 -9.67 8.39
N SER A 30 -12.49 -8.55 9.08
CA SER A 30 -11.68 -8.39 10.28
C SER A 30 -12.47 -7.71 11.38
N LYS A 31 -12.00 -7.84 12.60
CA LYS A 31 -12.55 -7.12 13.74
C LYS A 31 -11.48 -6.18 14.26
N PHE A 32 -11.74 -4.88 14.20
CA PHE A 32 -10.88 -3.86 14.78
C PHE A 32 -11.58 -3.29 16.01
N ASP A 33 -11.09 -3.69 17.20
CA ASP A 33 -11.71 -3.37 18.48
C ASP A 33 -13.18 -3.82 18.55
N THR A 34 -14.13 -2.89 18.49
CA THR A 34 -15.58 -3.15 18.51
C THR A 34 -16.22 -3.16 17.13
N TYR A 35 -15.46 -2.82 16.07
CA TYR A 35 -15.97 -2.72 14.71
C TYR A 35 -15.71 -3.99 13.91
N ASP A 36 -16.79 -4.52 13.33
CA ASP A 36 -16.69 -5.50 12.25
C ASP A 36 -16.40 -4.75 10.95
N ILE A 37 -15.28 -5.08 10.33
CA ILE A 37 -14.81 -4.50 9.07
C ILE A 37 -15.02 -5.55 7.99
N ASP A 38 -15.85 -5.21 7.01
CA ASP A 38 -15.87 -5.83 5.68
C ASP A 38 -15.31 -4.81 4.69
N GLY A 39 -14.10 -5.05 4.19
CA GLY A 39 -13.35 -4.04 3.46
C GLY A 39 -12.45 -4.63 2.39
N PHE A 40 -11.96 -3.76 1.52
CA PHE A 40 -10.96 -4.08 0.52
C PHE A 40 -9.67 -3.32 0.82
N LEU A 41 -8.59 -4.05 1.06
CA LEU A 41 -7.26 -3.46 1.16
C LEU A 41 -6.71 -3.26 -0.25
N LEU A 42 -6.24 -2.05 -0.54
CA LEU A 42 -5.62 -1.72 -1.82
C LEU A 42 -4.29 -2.47 -1.99
N PRO A 43 -3.93 -2.85 -3.22
CA PRO A 43 -2.68 -3.54 -3.49
C PRO A 43 -1.48 -2.64 -3.15
N ASN A 44 -0.44 -3.24 -2.59
CA ASN A 44 0.88 -2.65 -2.52
C ASN A 44 1.59 -2.77 -3.88
N ILE A 45 2.50 -1.85 -4.18
CA ILE A 45 3.34 -1.91 -5.39
C ILE A 45 4.62 -2.72 -5.12
N GLY A 46 5.12 -2.70 -3.89
CA GLY A 46 6.31 -3.45 -3.45
C GLY A 46 6.44 -3.48 -1.93
N GLY A 47 7.57 -4.01 -1.42
CA GLY A 47 7.78 -4.19 0.02
C GLY A 47 7.60 -2.93 0.86
N HIS A 48 8.06 -1.79 0.35
CA HIS A 48 8.00 -0.49 1.04
C HIS A 48 7.09 0.54 0.34
N ILE A 49 6.40 0.14 -0.73
CA ILE A 49 5.48 1.01 -1.47
C ILE A 49 4.08 0.44 -1.30
N GLY A 50 3.32 1.02 -0.38
CA GLY A 50 2.05 0.48 0.10
C GLY A 50 0.82 0.87 -0.72
N GLY A 51 -0.33 0.38 -0.27
CA GLY A 51 -1.63 0.72 -0.83
C GLY A 51 -2.07 2.18 -0.62
N ASP A 52 -1.44 2.91 0.29
CA ASP A 52 -1.53 4.38 0.42
C ASP A 52 -1.04 5.08 -0.86
N ILE A 53 0.08 4.62 -1.42
CA ILE A 53 0.60 5.14 -2.70
C ILE A 53 -0.32 4.73 -3.86
N SER A 54 -0.82 3.50 -3.87
CA SER A 54 -1.84 3.07 -4.84
C SER A 54 -3.10 3.94 -4.76
N ALA A 55 -3.56 4.29 -3.55
CA ALA A 55 -4.68 5.20 -3.35
C ALA A 55 -4.36 6.60 -3.89
N GLY A 56 -3.16 7.12 -3.64
CA GLY A 56 -2.65 8.38 -4.18
C GLY A 56 -2.68 8.41 -5.71
N LEU A 57 -2.18 7.36 -6.36
CA LEU A 57 -2.19 7.24 -7.82
C LEU A 57 -3.61 7.22 -8.40
N ILE A 58 -4.53 6.47 -7.77
CA ILE A 58 -5.94 6.40 -8.20
C ILE A 58 -6.62 7.75 -8.02
N SER A 59 -6.47 8.37 -6.85
CA SER A 59 -7.15 9.62 -6.49
C SER A 59 -6.67 10.81 -7.33
N THR A 60 -5.37 10.88 -7.61
CA THR A 60 -4.79 11.95 -8.43
C THR A 60 -4.92 11.71 -9.92
N ARG A 61 -5.18 10.46 -10.34
CA ARG A 61 -5.10 10.02 -11.74
C ARG A 61 -3.77 10.40 -12.38
N LEU A 62 -2.67 10.32 -11.63
CA LEU A 62 -1.33 10.67 -12.12
C LEU A 62 -1.00 9.96 -13.44
N TYR A 63 -1.45 8.71 -13.58
CA TYR A 63 -1.29 7.88 -14.78
C TYR A 63 -1.97 8.45 -16.04
N ASP A 64 -2.93 9.37 -15.91
CA ASP A 64 -3.59 10.05 -17.04
C ASP A 64 -3.00 11.43 -17.37
N PHE A 65 -2.10 11.96 -16.54
CA PHE A 65 -1.55 13.30 -16.74
C PHE A 65 -0.67 13.37 -18.00
N ASP A 66 -0.94 14.28 -18.93
CA ASP A 66 -0.08 14.46 -20.09
C ASP A 66 1.21 15.20 -19.70
N GLY A 67 2.36 14.51 -19.83
CA GLY A 67 3.68 15.03 -19.48
C GLY A 67 4.21 14.51 -18.14
N ASN A 68 5.26 15.18 -17.63
CA ASN A 68 5.92 14.77 -16.40
C ASN A 68 5.09 15.17 -15.19
N ALA A 69 4.91 14.25 -14.25
CA ALA A 69 4.20 14.51 -13.01
C ALA A 69 4.84 13.78 -11.84
N MET A 70 4.68 14.33 -10.64
CA MET A 70 5.24 13.76 -9.42
C MET A 70 4.20 13.77 -8.31
N LEU A 71 4.02 12.62 -7.66
CA LEU A 71 3.34 12.49 -6.39
C LEU A 71 4.40 12.38 -5.30
N ILE A 72 4.28 13.21 -4.26
CA ILE A 72 5.14 13.17 -3.07
C ILE A 72 4.23 12.93 -1.86
N ASP A 73 4.36 11.77 -1.23
CA ASP A 73 3.72 11.47 0.03
C ASP A 73 4.65 11.86 1.18
N ILE A 74 4.29 12.92 1.90
CA ILE A 74 5.09 13.43 3.03
C ILE A 74 4.62 12.70 4.30
N GLY A 75 5.06 11.45 4.41
CA GLY A 75 4.78 10.57 5.54
C GLY A 75 6.04 10.19 6.33
N THR A 76 5.98 9.05 7.01
CA THR A 76 7.12 8.51 7.78
C THR A 76 8.29 8.10 6.88
N ASN A 77 8.05 7.57 5.68
CA ASN A 77 9.12 7.12 4.78
C ASN A 77 9.42 8.10 3.65
N GLY A 78 8.47 8.95 3.24
CA GLY A 78 8.69 9.97 2.22
C GLY A 78 8.64 9.41 0.81
N GLU A 79 7.57 8.69 0.48
CA GLU A 79 7.38 8.00 -0.78
C GLU A 79 7.21 8.98 -1.95
N ILE A 80 7.83 8.67 -3.10
CA ILE A 80 7.78 9.49 -4.31
C ILE A 80 7.41 8.61 -5.49
N VAL A 81 6.45 9.06 -6.31
CA VAL A 81 6.17 8.48 -7.63
C VAL A 81 6.42 9.53 -8.70
N LEU A 82 7.20 9.16 -9.71
CA LEU A 82 7.48 9.97 -10.89
C LEU A 82 6.87 9.31 -12.13
N LYS A 83 6.23 10.13 -12.98
CA LYS A 83 5.77 9.77 -14.32
C LYS A 83 6.61 10.48 -15.37
#